data_AF-A0A822FK12-F1
#
_entry.id   AF-A0A822FK12-F1
#
_cell.length_a   1.000
_cell.length_b   1.000
_cell.length_c   1.000
_cell.angle_alpha   90.00
_cell.angle_beta   90.00
_cell.angle_gamma   90.00
#
_symmetry.space_group_name_H-M   'P 1'
#
loop_
_entity.id
_entity.type
_entity.pdbx_description
1 polymer ?
#
loop_
_entity_poly.entity_id
_entity_poly.type
_entity_poly.pdbx_seq_one_letter_code
_entity_poly.pdbx_strand_id
1 'polypeptide(L)'
;GHTFDSSWITRKLDTYESIQSVLCGHSEKLAIAFNLIQRPIPSTIQITKNLRICGDCHQVTKLIAKIHQCHIIVRDANRIHHFYPNGKCSCQDHF
;
A
#
# COMPACT_ATOMS: atom_id res chain seq x y z
N GLY A 1 4.66 10.92 -12.32
CA GLY A 1 3.37 10.39 -11.89
C GLY A 1 3.50 8.89 -11.66
N HIS A 2 2.82 8.34 -10.65
CA HIS A 2 2.75 6.89 -10.43
C HIS A 2 1.80 6.28 -11.47
N THR A 3 2.24 5.27 -12.22
CA THR A 3 1.42 4.49 -13.14
C THR A 3 0.86 3.28 -12.39
N PHE A 4 -0.44 3.01 -12.54
CA PHE A 4 -1.11 1.91 -11.86
C PHE A 4 -0.93 0.59 -12.62
N ASP A 5 -0.51 -0.48 -11.93
CA ASP A 5 -0.41 -1.82 -12.48
C ASP A 5 -1.73 -2.60 -12.27
N SER A 6 -2.44 -2.84 -13.37
CA SER A 6 -3.72 -3.54 -13.38
C SER A 6 -3.60 -5.07 -13.36
N SER A 7 -2.38 -5.63 -13.46
CA SER A 7 -2.16 -7.09 -13.47
C SER A 7 -2.63 -7.80 -12.19
N TRP A 8 -2.84 -7.03 -11.11
CA TRP A 8 -3.25 -7.51 -9.80
C TRP A 8 -4.78 -7.58 -9.60
N ILE A 9 -5.58 -7.23 -10.61
CA ILE A 9 -7.04 -7.28 -10.53
C ILE A 9 -7.53 -8.67 -10.96
N THR A 10 -8.13 -9.41 -10.04
CA THR A 10 -8.64 -10.78 -10.30
C THR A 10 -9.89 -10.81 -11.18
N ARG A 11 -10.64 -9.70 -11.25
CA ARG A 11 -11.79 -9.54 -12.13
C ARG A 11 -11.34 -8.85 -13.42
N LYS A 12 -11.69 -9.39 -14.59
CA LYS A 12 -11.52 -8.65 -15.86
C LYS A 12 -12.33 -7.37 -15.78
N LEU A 13 -11.64 -6.25 -15.93
CA LEU A 13 -12.20 -4.92 -16.01
C LEU A 13 -11.76 -4.35 -17.35
N ASP A 14 -12.72 -3.89 -18.14
CA ASP A 14 -12.50 -3.54 -19.53
C ASP A 14 -12.26 -2.04 -19.73
N THR A 15 -12.49 -1.24 -18.68
CA THR A 15 -12.34 0.23 -18.73
C THR A 15 -11.25 0.72 -17.78
N TYR A 16 -10.47 1.70 -18.25
CA TYR A 16 -9.44 2.34 -17.44
C TYR A 16 -10.01 2.94 -16.13
N GLU A 17 -11.22 3.52 -16.19
CA GLU A 17 -11.88 4.06 -15.00
C GLU A 17 -12.23 2.99 -13.95
N SER A 18 -12.69 1.81 -14.38
CA SER A 18 -13.00 0.73 -13.43
C SER A 18 -11.75 0.14 -12.79
N ILE A 19 -10.66 0.01 -13.57
CA ILE A 19 -9.33 -0.36 -13.07
C ILE A 19 -8.85 0.65 -12.03
N GLN A 20 -8.92 1.95 -12.35
CA GLN A 20 -8.56 3.03 -11.43
C GLN A 20 -9.40 3.01 -10.16
N SER A 21 -10.71 2.84 -10.27
CA SER A 21 -11.63 2.78 -9.13
C SER A 21 -11.27 1.65 -8.17
N VAL A 22 -11.00 0.45 -8.68
CA VAL A 22 -10.60 -0.69 -7.85
C VAL A 22 -9.23 -0.46 -7.21
N LEU A 23 -8.23 -0.01 -7.97
CA LEU A 23 -6.88 0.21 -7.46
C LEU A 23 -6.79 1.39 -6.47
N CYS A 24 -7.67 2.38 -6.60
CA CYS A 24 -7.85 3.46 -5.62
C CYS A 24 -8.63 2.97 -4.39
N GLY A 25 -9.56 2.03 -4.56
CA GLY A 25 -10.39 1.44 -3.52
C GLY A 25 -9.72 0.33 -2.68
N HIS A 26 -8.43 0.05 -2.91
CA HIS A 26 -7.71 -0.91 -2.08
C HIS A 26 -7.68 -0.44 -0.62
N SER A 27 -8.12 -1.33 0.27
CA SER A 27 -8.32 -1.02 1.68
C SER A 27 -7.03 -0.59 2.39
N GLU A 28 -5.85 -1.02 1.91
CA GLU A 28 -4.57 -0.57 2.45
C GLU A 28 -4.36 0.93 2.26
N LYS A 29 -4.65 1.46 1.07
CA LYS A 29 -4.47 2.89 0.77
C LYS A 29 -5.40 3.74 1.63
N LEU A 30 -6.65 3.31 1.78
CA LEU A 30 -7.64 3.97 2.63
C LEU A 30 -7.23 3.94 4.11
N ALA A 31 -6.76 2.79 4.61
CA ALA A 31 -6.31 2.66 5.99
C ALA A 31 -5.12 3.58 6.30
N ILE A 32 -4.14 3.68 5.39
CA ILE A 32 -3.00 4.59 5.54
C ILE A 32 -3.47 6.05 5.52
N ALA A 33 -4.29 6.44 4.54
CA ALA A 33 -4.80 7.81 4.41
C ALA A 33 -5.57 8.25 5.66
N PHE A 34 -6.45 7.39 6.18
CA PHE A 34 -7.21 7.66 7.39
C PHE A 34 -6.30 7.88 8.61
N ASN A 35 -5.25 7.06 8.76
CA ASN A 35 -4.30 7.20 9.86
C ASN A 35 -3.55 8.54 9.79
N LEU A 36 -3.09 8.93 8.59
CA LEU A 36 -2.38 10.20 8.35
C LEU A 36 -3.28 11.42 8.57
N ILE A 37 -4.57 11.35 8.24
CA ILE A 37 -5.53 12.43 8.50
C ILE A 37 -5.73 12.61 10.01
N GLN A 38 -5.85 11.52 10.77
CA GLN A 38 -6.07 11.60 12.22
C GLN A 38 -4.82 12.02 13.00
N ARG A 39 -3.63 11.64 12.53
CA ARG A 39 -2.36 11.89 13.22
C ARG A 39 -1.32 12.36 12.21
N PRO A 40 -0.92 13.65 12.23
CA PRO A 40 0.03 14.18 11.26
C PRO A 40 1.47 13.66 11.45
N ILE A 41 1.81 13.05 12.60
CA ILE A 41 3.14 12.49 12.88
C ILE A 41 3.00 11.10 13.52
N PRO A 42 2.60 10.06 12.78
CA PRO A 42 2.66 8.71 13.29
C PRO A 42 4.12 8.24 13.21
N SER A 43 4.75 7.97 14.36
CA SER A 43 6.05 7.29 14.39
C SER A 43 5.95 5.90 13.73
N THR A 44 4.79 5.24 13.85
CA THR A 44 4.52 3.95 13.19
C THR A 44 3.03 3.77 12.87
N ILE A 45 2.72 3.31 11.64
CA ILE A 45 1.38 2.90 11.19
C ILE A 45 1.35 1.37 11.09
N GLN A 46 0.31 0.72 11.63
CA GLN A 46 0.15 -0.73 11.56
C GLN A 46 -1.16 -1.09 10.86
N ILE A 47 -1.09 -2.00 9.89
CA ILE A 47 -2.22 -2.44 9.06
C ILE A 47 -2.20 -3.96 8.97
N THR A 48 -3.37 -4.58 9.11
CA THR A 48 -3.55 -6.02 8.90
C THR A 48 -4.52 -6.25 7.76
N LYS A 49 -4.16 -7.15 6.84
CA LYS A 49 -4.96 -7.57 5.69
C LYS A 49 -4.99 -9.10 5.60
N ASN A 50 -6.14 -9.65 5.22
CA ASN A 50 -6.33 -11.09 5.04
C ASN A 50 -5.91 -11.59 3.65
N LEU A 51 -5.58 -10.69 2.72
CA LEU A 51 -5.12 -11.00 1.36
C LEU A 51 -3.68 -10.52 1.20
N ARG A 52 -2.94 -11.13 0.26
CA ARG A 52 -1.61 -10.65 -0.14
C ARG A 52 -1.68 -9.19 -0.57
N ILE A 53 -0.66 -8.40 -0.22
CA ILE A 53 -0.52 -7.04 -0.73
C ILE A 53 -0.26 -7.10 -2.25
N CYS A 54 -0.93 -6.26 -3.04
CA CYS A 54 -0.64 -6.17 -4.46
C CYS A 54 0.59 -5.28 -4.72
N GLY A 55 1.17 -5.37 -5.93
CA GLY A 55 2.34 -4.57 -6.31
C GLY A 55 2.10 -3.07 -6.19
N ASP A 56 0.93 -2.60 -6.63
CA ASP A 56 0.54 -1.19 -6.52
C ASP A 56 0.46 -0.70 -5.07
N CYS A 57 -0.18 -1.46 -4.18
CA CYS A 57 -0.23 -1.10 -2.76
C CYS A 57 1.17 -1.14 -2.15
N HIS A 58 1.98 -2.13 -2.50
CA HIS A 58 3.36 -2.24 -2.01
C HIS A 58 4.22 -1.01 -2.40
N GLN A 59 4.14 -0.57 -3.66
CA GLN A 59 4.87 0.62 -4.13
C GLN A 59 4.33 1.92 -3.52
N VAL A 60 3.01 2.07 -3.45
CA VAL A 60 2.39 3.24 -2.84
C VAL A 60 2.74 3.34 -1.35
N THR A 61 2.71 2.24 -0.60
CA THR A 61 3.10 2.23 0.83
C THR A 61 4.57 2.62 1.02
N LYS A 62 5.49 2.17 0.17
CA LYS A 62 6.90 2.63 0.17
C LYS A 62 7.01 4.14 -0.02
N LEU A 63 6.28 4.69 -1.00
CA LEU A 63 6.28 6.13 -1.27
C LEU A 63 5.73 6.92 -0.09
N ILE A 64 4.64 6.45 0.52
CA ILE A 64 4.03 7.11 1.68
C ILE A 64 4.99 7.11 2.87
N ALA A 65 5.62 5.95 3.18
CA ALA A 65 6.61 5.85 4.25
C ALA A 65 7.77 6.84 4.06
N LYS A 66 8.24 7.02 2.82
CA LYS A 66 9.28 7.98 2.46
C LYS A 66 8.84 9.44 2.56
N ILE A 67 7.63 9.78 2.10
CA ILE A 67 7.13 11.15 2.11
C ILE A 67 6.83 11.61 3.53
N HIS A 68 6.16 10.77 4.31
CA HIS A 68 5.74 11.09 5.68
C HIS A 68 6.79 10.75 6.73
N GLN A 69 7.97 10.27 6.31
CA GLN A 69 9.08 9.88 7.20
C GLN A 69 8.61 8.98 8.36
N CYS A 70 7.76 8.00 8.06
CA CYS A 70 7.15 7.13 9.05
C CYS A 70 7.44 5.65 8.76
N HIS A 71 7.38 4.81 9.79
CA HIS A 71 7.48 3.37 9.64
C HIS A 71 6.07 2.80 9.42
N ILE A 72 5.83 2.08 8.32
CA ILE A 72 4.55 1.41 8.09
C ILE A 72 4.77 -0.10 8.17
N ILE A 73 3.96 -0.78 8.98
CA ILE A 73 3.99 -2.23 9.11
C ILE A 73 2.69 -2.77 8.54
N VAL A 74 2.80 -3.60 7.50
CA VAL A 74 1.63 -4.26 6.89
C VAL A 74 1.77 -5.76 7.08
N ARG A 75 0.87 -6.36 7.86
CA ARG A 75 0.68 -7.81 7.91
C ARG A 75 -0.31 -8.20 6.83
N ASP A 76 0.13 -8.98 5.86
CA ASP A 76 -0.75 -9.55 4.83
C ASP A 76 -0.94 -11.06 5.06
N ALA A 77 -1.57 -11.75 4.10
CA ALA A 77 -1.81 -13.20 4.17
C ALA A 77 -0.53 -14.05 4.21
N ASN A 78 0.57 -13.54 3.64
CA ASN A 78 1.80 -14.29 3.42
C ASN A 78 2.86 -13.96 4.47
N ARG A 79 3.01 -12.68 4.84
CA ARG A 79 4.10 -12.21 5.70
C ARG A 79 3.84 -10.82 6.29
N ILE A 80 4.82 -10.32 7.04
CA ILE A 80 4.86 -8.96 7.57
C ILE A 80 5.85 -8.14 6.74
N HIS A 81 5.38 -7.02 6.23
CA HIS A 81 6.15 -6.03 5.47
C HIS A 81 6.49 -4.86 6.38
N HIS A 82 7.78 -4.52 6.48
CA HIS A 82 8.25 -3.33 7.16
C HIS A 82 8.69 -2.30 6.12
N PHE A 83 7.92 -1.23 5.98
CA PHE A 83 8.19 -0.11 5.10
C PHE A 83 8.90 1.00 5.87
N TYR A 84 10.17 1.20 5.58
CA TYR A 84 11.02 2.14 6.28
C TYR A 84 10.95 3.57 5.69
N PRO A 85 11.28 4.61 6.46
CA PRO A 85 11.31 6.01 6.01
C PRO A 85 12.24 6.30 4.82
N ASN A 86 13.12 5.37 4.46
CA ASN A 86 13.97 5.46 3.27
C ASN A 86 13.30 4.92 1.99
N GLY A 87 12.03 4.50 2.06
CA GLY A 87 11.27 3.98 0.94
C GLY A 87 11.58 2.53 0.58
N LYS A 88 12.19 1.75 1.49
CA LYS A 88 12.46 0.32 1.30
C LYS A 88 11.48 -0.52 2.11
N CYS A 89 11.19 -1.73 1.60
CA CYS A 89 10.46 -2.75 2.34
C CYS A 89 11.40 -3.87 2.79
N SER A 90 11.16 -4.46 3.96
CA SER A 90 11.90 -5.64 4.46
C SER A 90 11.84 -6.85 3.53
N CYS A 91 10.81 -6.96 2.68
CA CYS A 91 10.68 -8.06 1.74
C CYS A 91 11.58 -7.93 0.50
N GLN A 92 12.27 -6.79 0.32
CA GLN A 92 13.13 -6.50 -0.83
C GLN A 92 12.41 -6.69 -2.18
N ASP A 93 11.12 -6.35 -2.22
CA ASP A 93 10.25 -6.54 -3.39
C ASP A 93 9.97 -8.00 -3.79
N HIS A 94 10.30 -8.96 -2.91
CA HIS A 94 9.94 -10.37 -3.03
C HIS A 94 8.69 -10.73 -2.18
N PHE A 95 7.57 -10.03 -2.40
CA PHE A 95 6.30 -10.20 -1.67
C PHE A 95 5.32 -11.05 -2.44
#